data_AF-A0A2P8CZF2-F1
#
_entry.id   AF-A0A2P8CZF2-F1
#
_cell.length_a   1.000
_cell.length_b   1.000
_cell.length_c   1.000
_cell.angle_alpha   90.00
_cell.angle_beta   90.00
_cell.angle_gamma   90.00
#
_symmetry.space_group_name_H-M   'P 1'
#
loop_
_entity.id
_entity.type
_entity.pdbx_description
1 polymer ?
#
loop_
_entity_poly.entity_id
_entity_poly.type
_entity_poly.pdbx_seq_one_letter_code
_entity_poly.pdbx_strand_id
1 'polypeptide(L)'
;MNYWKHSLLSQKKFKGAAADYLELHRFMDSSKLFCFHIRHRILLHNTYGIDLCIQKFGTLLTHSGGEKLLVRDIAAEHCKEDLLGAVPTLNHWFKYADAGLADYIKPVYPADSTLKEFILRPLLMSGLKSTLIITHSNFGIYLAKELLGLEYALELSQHIAGVPVSELLQLIPLKERWQYTPDLKQLKDLEDEHHQ
;
A
#
# COMPACT_ATOMS: atom_id res chain seq x y z
N MET A 1 9.87 -2.03 8.17
CA MET A 1 11.19 -1.41 7.86
C MET A 1 10.98 0.06 7.48
N ASN A 2 12.00 0.88 7.21
CA ASN A 2 11.80 2.24 6.64
C ASN A 2 12.10 2.23 5.14
N TYR A 3 11.56 3.18 4.38
CA TYR A 3 11.69 3.23 2.93
C TYR A 3 13.14 3.32 2.44
N TRP A 4 14.08 3.84 3.24
CA TRP A 4 15.50 3.87 2.86
C TRP A 4 16.13 2.48 2.93
N LYS A 5 15.86 1.70 3.98
CA LYS A 5 16.30 0.30 4.07
C LYS A 5 15.70 -0.55 2.94
N HIS A 6 14.43 -0.34 2.58
CA HIS A 6 13.85 -0.96 1.38
C HIS A 6 14.61 -0.58 0.10
N SER A 7 15.01 0.69 -0.02
CA SER A 7 15.76 1.19 -1.17
C SER A 7 17.15 0.53 -1.30
N LEU A 8 17.82 0.26 -0.18
CA LEU A 8 19.09 -0.48 -0.15
C LEU A 8 18.90 -1.95 -0.54
N LEU A 9 17.82 -2.60 -0.08
CA LEU A 9 17.50 -3.96 -0.54
C LEU A 9 17.19 -4.01 -2.04
N SER A 10 16.44 -3.03 -2.56
CA SER A 10 16.18 -2.91 -3.99
C SER A 10 17.45 -2.66 -4.78
N GLN A 11 18.37 -1.83 -4.28
CA GLN A 11 19.70 -1.67 -4.89
C GLN A 11 20.45 -3.01 -4.97
N LYS A 12 20.42 -3.82 -3.91
CA LYS A 12 21.08 -5.13 -3.90
C LYS A 12 20.43 -6.11 -4.89
N LYS A 13 19.10 -6.11 -4.99
CA LYS A 13 18.32 -7.03 -5.85
C LYS A 13 18.31 -6.62 -7.32
N PHE A 14 18.21 -5.33 -7.59
CA PHE A 14 17.93 -4.77 -8.91
C PHE A 14 19.03 -3.83 -9.43
N LYS A 15 20.16 -3.70 -8.71
CA LYS A 15 21.29 -2.82 -9.03
C LYS A 15 20.89 -1.33 -9.00
N GLY A 16 21.69 -0.46 -9.62
CA GLY A 16 21.46 0.99 -9.60
C GLY A 16 21.84 1.65 -8.28
N ALA A 17 21.31 2.84 -8.05
CA ALA A 17 21.45 3.57 -6.79
C ALA A 17 20.20 3.36 -5.93
N ALA A 18 20.34 3.28 -4.60
CA ALA A 18 19.19 3.22 -3.70
C ALA A 18 18.18 4.36 -3.94
N ALA A 19 18.67 5.57 -4.29
CA ALA A 19 17.83 6.71 -4.62
C ALA A 19 16.86 6.44 -5.80
N ASP A 20 17.18 5.52 -6.71
CA ASP A 20 16.32 5.16 -7.85
C ASP A 20 14.98 4.54 -7.39
N TYR A 21 14.95 3.94 -6.19
CA TYR A 21 13.79 3.22 -5.65
C TYR A 21 13.05 3.97 -4.55
N LEU A 22 13.59 5.12 -4.12
CA LEU A 22 13.15 5.83 -2.92
C LEU A 22 11.69 6.26 -2.97
N GLU A 23 11.27 6.88 -4.07
CA GLU A 23 9.90 7.42 -4.19
C GLU A 23 8.84 6.32 -4.25
N LEU A 24 9.17 5.17 -4.88
CA LEU A 24 8.29 4.01 -4.90
C LEU A 24 8.09 3.45 -3.49
N HIS A 25 9.19 3.23 -2.74
CA HIS A 25 9.10 2.74 -1.37
C HIS A 25 8.45 3.75 -0.42
N ARG A 26 8.69 5.05 -0.62
CA ARG A 26 8.01 6.13 0.12
C ARG A 26 6.50 6.09 -0.09
N PHE A 27 6.05 5.87 -1.33
CA PHE A 27 4.62 5.73 -1.62
C PHE A 27 4.01 4.49 -0.97
N MET A 28 4.66 3.33 -1.07
CA MET A 28 4.21 2.09 -0.39
C MET A 28 4.09 2.26 1.13
N ASP A 29 5.00 3.04 1.73
CA ASP A 29 5.00 3.36 3.16
C ASP A 29 4.14 4.58 3.54
N SER A 30 3.50 5.26 2.60
CA SER A 30 2.77 6.51 2.85
C SER A 30 1.63 6.37 3.88
N SER A 31 1.08 5.16 4.02
CA SER A 31 0.09 4.84 5.05
C SER A 31 0.60 5.02 6.48
N LYS A 32 1.91 5.07 6.71
CA LYS A 32 2.52 5.38 8.02
C LYS A 32 2.17 6.78 8.53
N LEU A 33 1.85 7.72 7.64
CA LEU A 33 1.37 9.06 8.02
C LEU A 33 0.01 9.02 8.73
N PHE A 34 -0.77 7.95 8.50
CA PHE A 34 -2.11 7.78 9.02
C PHE A 34 -2.19 6.72 10.12
N CYS A 35 -1.27 5.76 10.12
CA CYS A 35 -1.18 4.70 11.11
C CYS A 35 0.29 4.30 11.30
N PHE A 36 0.95 4.80 12.34
CA PHE A 36 2.34 4.39 12.66
C PHE A 36 2.36 3.09 13.48
N HIS A 37 1.78 2.03 12.93
CA HIS A 37 1.66 0.70 13.52
C HIS A 37 1.59 -0.35 12.41
N ILE A 38 1.93 -1.62 12.66
CA ILE A 38 2.03 -2.67 11.62
C ILE A 38 0.79 -2.83 10.74
N ARG A 39 -0.38 -2.42 11.27
CA ARG A 39 -1.67 -2.40 10.58
C ARG A 39 -1.69 -1.51 9.33
N HIS A 40 -0.79 -0.53 9.21
CA HIS A 40 -0.67 0.29 8.00
C HIS A 40 -0.45 -0.54 6.73
N ARG A 41 0.16 -1.72 6.88
CA ARG A 41 0.44 -2.66 5.80
C ARG A 41 -0.82 -3.21 5.14
N ILE A 42 -1.95 -3.23 5.85
CA ILE A 42 -3.24 -3.62 5.28
C ILE A 42 -3.61 -2.73 4.08
N LEU A 43 -3.19 -1.47 4.09
CA LEU A 43 -3.61 -0.47 3.12
C LEU A 43 -2.89 -0.63 1.76
N LEU A 44 -1.57 -0.75 1.75
CA LEU A 44 -0.77 -0.78 0.51
C LEU A 44 0.10 -2.03 0.32
N HIS A 45 0.35 -2.85 1.35
CA HIS A 45 1.18 -4.06 1.21
C HIS A 45 0.34 -5.24 0.75
N ASN A 46 -0.20 -5.11 -0.47
CA ASN A 46 -1.03 -6.09 -1.13
C ASN A 46 -1.08 -5.83 -2.64
N THR A 47 -1.68 -6.73 -3.42
CA THR A 47 -1.77 -6.60 -4.88
C THR A 47 -2.54 -5.36 -5.36
N TYR A 48 -3.45 -4.79 -4.57
CA TYR A 48 -4.10 -3.52 -4.90
C TYR A 48 -3.12 -2.35 -4.73
N GLY A 49 -2.34 -2.30 -3.64
CA GLY A 49 -1.30 -1.28 -3.48
C GLY A 49 -0.20 -1.37 -4.56
N ILE A 50 0.13 -2.59 -5.01
CA ILE A 50 1.02 -2.79 -6.17
C ILE A 50 0.41 -2.20 -7.45
N ASP A 51 -0.89 -2.41 -7.71
CA ASP A 51 -1.58 -1.79 -8.84
C ASP A 51 -1.56 -0.25 -8.76
N LEU A 52 -1.75 0.32 -7.57
CA LEU A 52 -1.62 1.76 -7.35
C LEU A 52 -0.20 2.28 -7.64
N CYS A 53 0.83 1.50 -7.32
CA CYS A 53 2.21 1.86 -7.67
C CYS A 53 2.40 1.92 -9.20
N ILE A 54 1.87 0.95 -9.92
CA ILE A 54 1.95 0.92 -11.38
C ILE A 54 1.21 2.11 -11.99
N GLN A 55 0.04 2.47 -11.44
CA GLN A 55 -0.68 3.67 -11.88
C GLN A 55 0.12 4.96 -11.63
N LYS A 56 0.79 5.08 -10.48
CA LYS A 56 1.55 6.28 -10.10
C LYS A 56 2.88 6.43 -10.84
N PHE A 57 3.63 5.34 -10.98
CA PHE A 57 5.01 5.35 -11.49
C PHE A 57 5.16 4.78 -12.90
N GLY A 58 4.08 4.26 -13.49
CA GLY A 58 4.09 3.54 -14.76
C GLY A 58 4.48 2.07 -14.61
N THR A 59 4.49 1.35 -15.73
CA THR A 59 4.81 -0.10 -15.76
C THR A 59 6.29 -0.37 -15.53
N LEU A 60 7.16 0.49 -16.06
CA LEU A 60 8.60 0.31 -16.08
C LEU A 60 9.31 1.46 -15.35
N LEU A 61 10.26 1.10 -14.50
CA LEU A 61 11.21 2.02 -13.89
C LEU A 61 12.57 1.79 -14.55
N THR A 62 13.22 2.85 -15.04
CA THR A 62 14.60 2.79 -15.52
C THR A 62 15.50 3.35 -14.44
N HIS A 63 16.35 2.51 -13.86
CA HIS A 63 17.25 2.96 -12.80
C HIS A 63 18.49 3.65 -13.41
N SER A 64 19.32 4.30 -12.59
CA SER A 64 20.48 5.09 -13.04
C SER A 64 21.56 4.31 -13.80
N GLY A 65 21.54 2.98 -13.73
CA GLY A 65 22.42 2.09 -14.51
C GLY A 65 21.87 1.70 -15.88
N GLY A 66 20.68 2.17 -16.25
CA GLY A 66 20.10 2.04 -17.58
C GLY A 66 19.24 0.79 -17.83
N GLU A 67 19.16 -0.16 -16.91
CA GLU A 67 18.26 -1.31 -17.06
C GLU A 67 16.80 -0.93 -16.71
N LYS A 68 15.85 -1.57 -17.38
CA LYS A 68 14.41 -1.38 -17.14
C LYS A 68 13.88 -2.50 -16.25
N LEU A 69 13.15 -2.11 -15.22
CA LEU A 69 12.58 -2.99 -14.21
C LEU A 69 11.06 -2.82 -14.18
N LEU A 70 10.34 -3.88 -13.83
CA LEU A 70 8.90 -3.78 -13.60
C LEU A 70 8.65 -3.13 -12.24
N VAL A 71 7.87 -2.05 -12.20
CA VAL A 71 7.42 -1.40 -10.94
C VAL A 71 6.70 -2.42 -10.05
N ARG A 72 5.95 -3.33 -10.67
CA ARG A 72 5.30 -4.46 -10.00
C ARG A 72 6.27 -5.29 -9.17
N ASP A 73 7.43 -5.61 -9.72
CA ASP A 73 8.37 -6.54 -9.09
C ASP A 73 9.09 -5.87 -7.92
N ILE A 74 9.42 -4.58 -8.04
CA ILE A 74 9.98 -3.77 -6.94
C ILE A 74 8.96 -3.63 -5.79
N ALA A 75 7.69 -3.33 -6.11
CA ALA A 75 6.63 -3.22 -5.10
C ALA A 75 6.29 -4.58 -4.45
N ALA A 76 6.40 -5.68 -5.19
CA ALA A 76 6.24 -7.02 -4.67
C ALA A 76 7.36 -7.38 -3.67
N GLU A 77 8.62 -7.03 -3.96
CA GLU A 77 9.73 -7.23 -3.02
C GLU A 77 9.54 -6.40 -1.73
N HIS A 78 9.06 -5.16 -1.84
CA HIS A 78 8.70 -4.37 -0.66
C HIS A 78 7.67 -5.08 0.24
N CYS A 79 6.66 -5.71 -0.36
CA CYS A 79 5.68 -6.51 0.39
C CYS A 79 6.36 -7.70 1.09
N LYS A 80 7.16 -8.48 0.35
CA LYS A 80 7.84 -9.68 0.89
C LYS A 80 8.75 -9.35 2.08
N GLU A 81 9.49 -8.26 1.96
CA GLU A 81 10.41 -7.79 3.00
C GLU A 81 9.68 -7.44 4.30
N ASP A 82 8.50 -6.86 4.21
CA ASP A 82 7.70 -6.47 5.37
C ASP A 82 6.76 -7.60 5.86
N LEU A 83 6.48 -8.61 5.03
CA LEU A 83 5.45 -9.64 5.27
C LEU A 83 5.97 -11.07 5.21
N LEU A 84 7.21 -11.33 5.66
CA LEU A 84 7.81 -12.67 5.72
C LEU A 84 7.72 -13.45 4.40
N GLY A 85 8.04 -12.78 3.28
CA GLY A 85 8.01 -13.38 1.95
C GLY A 85 6.63 -13.41 1.27
N ALA A 86 5.57 -12.91 1.91
CA ALA A 86 4.22 -12.90 1.34
C ALA A 86 3.97 -11.69 0.43
N VAL A 87 3.17 -11.90 -0.61
CA VAL A 87 2.54 -10.84 -1.41
C VAL A 87 1.02 -11.07 -1.39
N PRO A 88 0.32 -10.55 -0.37
CA PRO A 88 -1.09 -10.86 -0.16
C PRO A 88 -1.99 -10.10 -1.15
N THR A 89 -3.18 -10.61 -1.36
CA THR A 89 -4.28 -9.86 -1.98
C THR A 89 -5.13 -9.17 -0.90
N LEU A 90 -6.07 -8.31 -1.30
CA LEU A 90 -7.05 -7.76 -0.35
C LEU A 90 -7.86 -8.87 0.36
N ASN A 91 -8.21 -9.94 -0.35
CA ASN A 91 -8.91 -11.09 0.23
C ASN A 91 -8.12 -11.75 1.38
N HIS A 92 -6.79 -11.81 1.29
CA HIS A 92 -5.96 -12.35 2.38
C HIS A 92 -6.01 -11.46 3.63
N TRP A 93 -5.96 -10.13 3.47
CA TRP A 93 -6.03 -9.20 4.61
C TRP A 93 -7.41 -9.15 5.28
N PHE A 94 -8.49 -9.21 4.48
CA PHE A 94 -9.86 -8.97 4.96
C PHE A 94 -10.68 -10.24 5.21
N LYS A 95 -10.09 -11.42 4.99
CA LYS A 95 -10.71 -12.75 5.17
C LYS A 95 -11.54 -12.91 6.46
N TYR A 96 -11.08 -12.35 7.56
CA TYR A 96 -11.69 -12.49 8.89
C TYR A 96 -12.38 -11.23 9.40
N ALA A 97 -12.57 -10.23 8.53
CA ALA A 97 -12.99 -8.89 8.92
C ALA A 97 -14.26 -8.43 8.20
N ASP A 98 -14.61 -9.04 7.06
CA ASP A 98 -15.65 -8.51 6.18
C ASP A 98 -17.02 -8.38 6.84
N ALA A 99 -17.53 -9.47 7.44
CA ALA A 99 -18.83 -9.46 8.10
C ALA A 99 -18.95 -8.41 9.23
N GLY A 100 -17.83 -8.10 9.92
CA GLY A 100 -17.83 -7.15 11.04
C GLY A 100 -17.65 -5.69 10.61
N LEU A 101 -16.87 -5.43 9.55
CA LEU A 101 -16.61 -4.07 9.07
C LEU A 101 -17.62 -3.58 8.03
N ALA A 102 -18.28 -4.49 7.31
CA ALA A 102 -19.20 -4.13 6.22
C ALA A 102 -20.29 -3.15 6.67
N ASP A 103 -20.74 -3.21 7.92
CA ASP A 103 -21.79 -2.33 8.46
C ASP A 103 -21.31 -0.90 8.73
N TYR A 104 -20.01 -0.71 8.97
CA TYR A 104 -19.41 0.60 9.25
C TYR A 104 -19.14 1.41 7.98
N ILE A 105 -19.19 0.77 6.81
CA ILE A 105 -18.87 1.40 5.54
C ILE A 105 -20.16 1.59 4.75
N LYS A 106 -20.43 2.83 4.35
CA LYS A 106 -21.47 3.15 3.38
C LYS A 106 -20.80 3.55 2.07
N PRO A 107 -20.86 2.70 1.02
CA PRO A 107 -20.30 3.05 -0.27
C PRO A 107 -20.93 4.34 -0.79
N VAL A 108 -20.10 5.24 -1.31
CA VAL A 108 -20.56 6.47 -1.96
C VAL A 108 -20.46 6.32 -3.47
N TYR A 109 -21.27 7.09 -4.20
CA TYR A 109 -21.39 7.01 -5.66
C TYR A 109 -21.35 8.42 -6.26
N PRO A 110 -20.17 9.04 -6.37
CA PRO A 110 -20.02 10.36 -6.97
C PRO A 110 -20.46 10.33 -8.44
N ALA A 111 -20.80 11.49 -9.00
CA ALA A 111 -21.24 11.57 -10.39
C ALA A 111 -20.09 11.23 -11.35
N ASP A 112 -18.89 11.73 -11.05
CA ASP A 112 -17.68 11.53 -11.85
C ASP A 112 -17.29 10.05 -11.93
N SER A 113 -17.06 9.56 -13.15
CA SER A 113 -16.73 8.15 -13.39
C SER A 113 -15.33 7.77 -12.92
N THR A 114 -14.37 8.67 -13.03
CA THR A 114 -12.97 8.43 -12.63
C THR A 114 -12.89 8.30 -11.12
N LEU A 115 -13.52 9.23 -10.39
CA LEU A 115 -13.59 9.16 -8.93
C LEU A 115 -14.36 7.93 -8.47
N LYS A 116 -15.50 7.64 -9.09
CA LYS A 116 -16.32 6.46 -8.79
C LYS A 116 -15.54 5.16 -8.99
N GLU A 117 -14.80 5.04 -10.08
CA GLU A 117 -13.96 3.88 -10.34
C GLU A 117 -12.88 3.75 -9.25
N PHE A 118 -12.17 4.84 -8.93
CA PHE A 118 -11.14 4.84 -7.91
C PHE A 118 -11.67 4.39 -6.54
N ILE A 119 -12.79 4.96 -6.08
CA ILE A 119 -13.30 4.65 -4.74
C ILE A 119 -13.84 3.23 -4.63
N LEU A 120 -14.42 2.68 -5.71
CA LEU A 120 -15.02 1.34 -5.71
C LEU A 120 -14.01 0.24 -6.05
N ARG A 121 -12.84 0.59 -6.60
CA ARG A 121 -11.82 -0.37 -7.03
C ARG A 121 -11.45 -1.41 -5.96
N PRO A 122 -11.23 -1.07 -4.67
CA PRO A 122 -10.94 -2.09 -3.65
C PRO A 122 -12.04 -3.14 -3.53
N LEU A 123 -13.31 -2.74 -3.64
CA LEU A 123 -14.46 -3.66 -3.61
C LEU A 123 -14.53 -4.47 -4.90
N LEU A 124 -14.36 -3.84 -6.06
CA LEU A 124 -14.41 -4.52 -7.36
C LEU A 124 -13.32 -5.60 -7.49
N MET A 125 -12.13 -5.36 -6.92
CA MET A 125 -11.03 -6.32 -6.95
C MET A 125 -11.16 -7.46 -5.93
N SER A 126 -11.84 -7.23 -4.80
CA SER A 126 -11.90 -8.20 -3.71
C SER A 126 -13.24 -8.96 -3.64
N GLY A 127 -14.35 -8.31 -4.02
CA GLY A 127 -15.72 -8.72 -3.70
C GLY A 127 -16.13 -8.45 -2.25
N LEU A 128 -15.26 -7.83 -1.44
CA LEU A 128 -15.45 -7.60 -0.01
C LEU A 128 -15.75 -6.12 0.26
N LYS A 129 -16.87 -5.82 0.92
CA LYS A 129 -17.26 -4.44 1.24
C LYS A 129 -16.29 -3.78 2.21
N SER A 130 -15.71 -4.57 3.12
CA SER A 130 -14.73 -4.09 4.11
C SER A 130 -13.46 -3.49 3.51
N THR A 131 -13.07 -3.84 2.27
CA THR A 131 -11.85 -3.27 1.65
C THR A 131 -12.00 -1.79 1.31
N LEU A 132 -13.23 -1.29 1.25
CA LEU A 132 -13.52 0.11 1.03
C LEU A 132 -12.99 1.02 2.15
N ILE A 133 -12.57 0.51 3.32
CA ILE A 133 -11.90 1.36 4.32
C ILE A 133 -10.67 2.07 3.75
N ILE A 134 -10.06 1.52 2.69
CA ILE A 134 -8.88 2.11 2.06
C ILE A 134 -9.25 3.42 1.36
N THR A 135 -10.40 3.47 0.67
CA THR A 135 -10.85 4.62 -0.12
C THR A 135 -11.89 5.48 0.60
N HIS A 136 -12.60 4.93 1.58
CA HIS A 136 -13.64 5.59 2.38
C HIS A 136 -13.13 6.01 3.76
N SER A 137 -11.92 6.58 3.80
CA SER A 137 -11.29 7.12 5.00
C SER A 137 -10.43 8.34 4.65
N ASN A 138 -9.88 9.00 5.67
CA ASN A 138 -8.91 10.08 5.45
C ASN A 138 -7.68 9.67 4.61
N PHE A 139 -7.29 8.38 4.64
CA PHE A 139 -6.25 7.84 3.76
C PHE A 139 -6.71 7.74 2.31
N GLY A 140 -7.99 7.43 2.07
CA GLY A 140 -8.57 7.41 0.73
C GLY A 140 -8.56 8.78 0.05
N ILE A 141 -8.85 9.84 0.80
CA ILE A 141 -8.70 11.24 0.32
C ILE A 141 -7.25 11.52 -0.06
N TYR A 142 -6.29 11.11 0.76
CA TYR A 142 -4.88 11.25 0.46
C TYR A 142 -4.47 10.49 -0.81
N LEU A 143 -4.93 9.25 -0.97
CA LEU A 143 -4.67 8.49 -2.20
C LEU A 143 -5.29 9.13 -3.43
N ALA A 144 -6.52 9.67 -3.34
CA ALA A 144 -7.14 10.42 -4.42
C ALA A 144 -6.28 11.62 -4.83
N LYS A 145 -5.73 12.36 -3.86
CA LYS A 145 -4.79 13.45 -4.15
C LYS A 145 -3.53 12.95 -4.86
N GLU A 146 -2.96 11.84 -4.40
CA GLU A 146 -1.70 11.30 -4.91
C GLU A 146 -1.79 10.69 -6.31
N LEU A 147 -2.99 10.28 -6.75
CA LEU A 147 -3.21 9.56 -8.00
C LEU A 147 -4.05 10.36 -9.01
N LEU A 148 -5.04 11.10 -8.54
CA LEU A 148 -6.00 11.82 -9.40
C LEU A 148 -5.85 13.34 -9.31
N GLY A 149 -5.38 13.87 -8.18
CA GLY A 149 -5.14 15.29 -7.96
C GLY A 149 -6.03 15.93 -6.88
N LEU A 150 -5.80 17.21 -6.60
CA LEU A 150 -6.41 17.92 -5.47
C LEU A 150 -7.94 18.01 -5.58
N GLU A 151 -8.48 18.32 -6.76
CA GLU A 151 -9.93 18.49 -6.95
C GLU A 151 -10.70 17.21 -6.62
N TYR A 152 -10.22 16.05 -7.07
CA TYR A 152 -10.82 14.75 -6.74
C TYR A 152 -10.74 14.43 -5.24
N ALA A 153 -9.66 14.83 -4.58
CA ALA A 153 -9.54 14.66 -3.13
C ALA A 153 -10.55 15.55 -2.38
N LEU A 154 -10.77 16.78 -2.85
CA LEU A 154 -11.76 17.70 -2.28
C LEU A 154 -13.18 17.16 -2.51
N GLU A 155 -13.51 16.71 -3.71
CA GLU A 155 -14.80 16.07 -4.00
C GLU A 155 -15.04 14.84 -3.12
N LEU A 156 -14.05 13.93 -3.02
CA LEU A 156 -14.15 12.76 -2.16
C LEU A 156 -14.38 13.15 -0.69
N SER A 157 -13.71 14.19 -0.22
CA SER A 157 -13.86 14.65 1.17
C SER A 157 -15.25 15.19 1.50
N GLN A 158 -16.02 15.64 0.50
CA GLN A 158 -17.44 16.02 0.67
C GLN A 158 -18.37 14.81 0.83
N HIS A 159 -17.96 13.64 0.29
CA HIS A 159 -18.76 12.42 0.34
C HIS A 159 -18.50 11.57 1.58
N ILE A 160 -17.30 11.63 2.15
CA ILE A 160 -16.91 10.78 3.29
C ILE A 160 -16.80 11.59 4.58
N ALA A 161 -17.34 11.04 5.67
CA ALA A 161 -17.44 11.73 6.96
C ALA A 161 -16.10 11.93 7.72
N GLY A 162 -14.96 11.76 7.06
CA GLY A 162 -13.64 11.98 7.67
C GLY A 162 -13.23 10.93 8.72
N VAL A 163 -13.77 9.71 8.65
CA VAL A 163 -13.40 8.63 9.61
C VAL A 163 -11.89 8.34 9.52
N PRO A 164 -11.15 8.41 10.65
CA PRO A 164 -9.72 8.09 10.66
C PRO A 164 -9.49 6.62 10.30
N VAL A 165 -8.67 6.37 9.28
CA VAL A 165 -8.34 4.99 8.88
C VAL A 165 -7.69 4.21 10.03
N SER A 166 -6.98 4.89 10.94
CA SER A 166 -6.33 4.30 12.10
C SER A 166 -7.31 3.61 13.04
N GLU A 167 -8.54 4.11 13.18
CA GLU A 167 -9.61 3.53 14.00
C GLU A 167 -10.20 2.30 13.30
N LEU A 168 -10.51 2.42 12.00
CA LEU A 168 -11.03 1.31 11.19
C LEU A 168 -10.07 0.12 11.15
N LEU A 169 -8.76 0.40 11.06
CA LEU A 169 -7.72 -0.63 11.07
C LEU A 169 -7.65 -1.43 12.37
N GLN A 170 -8.12 -0.89 13.51
CA GLN A 170 -8.17 -1.64 14.77
C GLN A 170 -9.20 -2.77 14.74
N LEU A 171 -10.24 -2.62 13.91
CA LEU A 171 -11.33 -3.60 13.80
C LEU A 171 -10.92 -4.86 13.02
N ILE A 172 -9.78 -4.83 12.30
CA ILE A 172 -9.31 -5.97 11.50
C ILE A 172 -8.48 -6.89 12.39
N PRO A 173 -8.82 -8.17 12.59
CA PRO A 173 -7.97 -9.08 13.34
C PRO A 173 -6.75 -9.49 12.51
N LEU A 174 -5.56 -9.49 13.12
CA LEU A 174 -4.36 -10.10 12.55
C LEU A 174 -4.28 -11.53 13.11
N LYS A 175 -4.26 -12.55 12.25
CA LYS A 175 -4.31 -13.97 12.63
C LYS A 175 -3.18 -14.82 12.06
N GLU A 176 -2.49 -14.33 11.03
CA GLU A 176 -1.49 -15.10 10.29
C GLU A 176 -0.08 -14.54 10.52
N ARG A 177 0.92 -15.42 10.62
CA ARG A 177 2.29 -15.04 11.00
C ARG A 177 2.90 -13.97 10.09
N TRP A 178 2.63 -14.05 8.78
CA TRP A 178 3.16 -13.11 7.79
C TRP A 178 2.69 -11.68 8.01
N GLN A 179 1.59 -11.46 8.74
CA GLN A 179 1.05 -10.13 9.04
C GLN A 179 1.90 -9.37 10.05
N TYR A 180 2.70 -10.08 10.87
CA TYR A 180 3.41 -9.53 12.01
C TYR A 180 4.90 -9.31 11.78
N THR A 181 5.51 -10.11 10.92
CA THR A 181 6.96 -10.28 10.94
C THR A 181 7.58 -9.83 9.62
N PRO A 182 8.48 -8.83 9.62
CA PRO A 182 9.33 -8.59 8.46
C PRO A 182 10.32 -9.76 8.26
N ASP A 183 10.83 -9.93 7.04
CA ASP A 183 11.88 -10.91 6.77
C ASP A 183 13.22 -10.45 7.38
N LEU A 184 13.48 -10.90 8.61
CA LEU A 184 14.65 -10.52 9.39
C LEU A 184 15.98 -10.99 8.78
N LYS A 185 15.98 -11.95 7.84
CA LYS A 185 17.22 -12.42 7.21
C LYS A 185 17.82 -11.34 6.31
N GLN A 186 16.97 -10.75 5.45
CA GLN A 186 17.40 -9.70 4.51
C GLN A 186 17.89 -8.44 5.24
N LEU A 187 17.34 -8.17 6.42
CA LEU A 187 17.78 -7.06 7.28
C LEU A 187 19.18 -7.28 7.87
N LYS A 188 19.48 -8.50 8.32
CA LYS A 188 20.81 -8.83 8.87
C LYS A 188 21.89 -8.72 7.79
N ASP A 189 21.59 -9.21 6.60
CA ASP A 189 22.52 -9.15 5.46
C ASP A 189 22.90 -7.71 5.09
N LEU A 190 22.04 -6.70 5.34
CA LEU A 190 22.39 -5.28 5.16
C LEU A 190 23.26 -4.71 6.27
N GLU A 191 23.05 -5.17 7.51
CA GLU A 191 23.77 -4.64 8.69
C GLU A 191 25.22 -5.16 8.70
N ASP A 192 25.44 -6.41 8.30
CA ASP A 192 26.77 -7.03 8.22
C ASP A 192 27.65 -6.38 7.12
N GLU A 193 27.06 -5.89 6.02
CA GLU A 193 27.78 -5.22 4.93
C GLU A 193 28.23 -3.79 5.29
N HIS A 194 27.52 -3.11 6.21
CA HIS A 194 27.92 -1.78 6.69
C HIS A 194 28.99 -1.82 7.79
N HIS A 195 29.39 -3.02 8.23
CA HIS A 195 30.42 -3.22 9.27
C HIS A 195 31.73 -3.81 8.72
N GLN A 196 31.87 -3.91 7.39
CA GLN A 196 33.10 -4.25 6.67
C GLN A 196 33.61 -3.03 5.88
#